data_AF-A0A0U1DV96-F1
#
_entry.id   AF-A0A0U1DV96-F1
#
_cell.length_a   1.000
_cell.length_b   1.000
_cell.length_c   1.000
_cell.angle_alpha   90.00
_cell.angle_beta   90.00
_cell.angle_gamma   90.00
#
_symmetry.space_group_name_H-M   'P 1'
#
loop_
_entity.id
_entity.type
_entity.pdbx_description
1 polymer ?
#
loop_
_entity_poly.entity_id
_entity_poly.type
_entity_poly.pdbx_seq_one_letter_code
_entity_poly.pdbx_strand_id
1 'polypeptide(L)' 'MTGADALPDARTAVLLSAHTEDLIGADAAAILKYVDSHPAVSAGDVAATLLTTRRLRRHRAVVRAGDRDELTAACAH' A
#
# COMPACT_ATOMS: atom_id res chain seq x y z
N MET A 1 12.91 -4.45 -10.61
CA MET A 1 12.03 -5.39 -11.33
C MET A 1 10.60 -5.04 -10.98
N THR A 2 10.01 -4.06 -11.66
CA THR A 2 8.66 -3.55 -11.36
C THR A 2 7.75 -4.05 -12.47
N GLY A 3 6.79 -4.91 -12.17
CA GLY A 3 5.93 -5.46 -13.23
C GLY A 3 4.62 -6.10 -12.77
N ALA A 4 4.51 -6.55 -11.52
CA ALA A 4 3.26 -7.14 -11.03
C ALA A 4 2.25 -6.08 -10.53
N ASP A 5 2.73 -4.98 -9.96
CA ASP A 5 1.88 -3.95 -9.32
C ASP A 5 1.79 -2.64 -10.11
N ALA A 6 2.36 -2.54 -11.31
CA ALA A 6 2.29 -1.31 -12.10
C ALA A 6 0.91 -1.16 -12.75
N LEU A 7 0.24 -0.04 -12.48
CA LEU A 7 -0.99 0.38 -13.13
C LEU A 7 -0.71 1.04 -14.49
N PRO A 8 -1.71 1.14 -15.39
CA PRO A 8 -1.56 1.77 -16.70
C PRO A 8 -1.05 3.22 -16.63
N ASP A 9 -1.32 3.90 -15.51
CA ASP A 9 -0.93 5.29 -15.25
C ASP A 9 0.50 5.43 -14.69
N ALA A 10 1.34 4.41 -14.82
CA ALA A 10 2.70 4.31 -14.27
C ALA A 10 2.78 4.34 -12.72
N ARG A 11 1.65 4.32 -12.02
CA ARG A 11 1.58 4.23 -10.55
C ARG A 11 1.69 2.79 -10.07
N THR A 12 2.18 2.61 -8.84
CA THR A 12 2.17 1.32 -8.16
C THR A 12 0.82 1.10 -7.47
N ALA A 13 0.24 -0.09 -7.63
CA ALA A 13 -0.91 -0.57 -6.88
C ALA A 13 -0.45 -1.13 -5.52
N VAL A 14 -0.85 -0.50 -4.43
CA VAL A 14 -0.61 -0.96 -3.07
C VAL A 14 -1.91 -1.55 -2.54
N LEU A 15 -1.95 -2.87 -2.37
CA LEU A 15 -3.15 -3.59 -1.95
C LEU A 15 -3.29 -3.62 -0.43
N LEU A 16 -4.32 -2.95 0.07
CA LEU A 16 -4.77 -3.02 1.46
C LEU A 16 -5.78 -4.14 1.60
N SER A 17 -5.66 -4.95 2.66
CA SER A 17 -6.70 -5.93 2.93
C SER A 17 -6.92 -6.19 4.42
N ALA A 18 -8.19 -6.24 4.78
CA ALA A 18 -8.63 -6.37 6.16
C ALA A 18 -9.76 -7.40 6.30
N HIS A 19 -10.00 -7.81 7.54
CA HIS A 19 -11.05 -8.79 7.85
C HIS A 19 -12.44 -8.15 7.82
N THR A 20 -12.52 -6.84 8.05
CA THR A 20 -13.73 -6.01 7.95
C THR A 20 -13.38 -4.71 7.22
N GLU A 21 -14.39 -3.98 6.76
CA GLU A 21 -14.22 -2.71 6.05
C GLU A 21 -13.61 -1.62 6.94
N ASP A 22 -14.05 -1.52 8.19
CA ASP A 22 -13.56 -0.52 9.16
C ASP A 22 -12.07 -0.67 9.47
N LEU A 23 -11.53 -1.88 9.30
CA LEU A 23 -10.12 -2.17 9.55
C LEU A 23 -9.20 -1.80 8.38
N ILE A 24 -9.73 -1.35 7.25
CA ILE A 24 -8.92 -0.85 6.13
C ILE A 24 -8.18 0.43 6.55
N GLY A 25 -8.85 1.35 7.27
CA GLY A 25 -8.22 2.57 7.78
C GLY A 25 -7.12 2.27 8.81
N ALA A 26 -7.31 1.25 9.65
CA ALA A 26 -6.28 0.79 10.57
C ALA A 26 -5.05 0.21 9.84
N ASP A 27 -5.27 -0.49 8.72
CA ASP A 27 -4.19 -1.00 7.88
C ASP A 27 -3.42 0.12 7.18
N ALA A 28 -4.14 1.12 6.66
CA ALA A 28 -3.56 2.33 6.08
C ALA A 28 -2.70 3.08 7.12
N ALA A 29 -3.19 3.27 8.35
CA ALA A 29 -2.44 3.89 9.44
C ALA A 29 -1.17 3.10 9.82
N ALA A 30 -1.21 1.77 9.77
CA ALA A 30 -0.03 0.94 10.02
C ALA A 30 1.04 1.11 8.92
N ILE A 31 0.60 1.24 7.66
CA ILE A 31 1.50 1.52 6.53
C ILE A 31 2.10 2.92 6.64
N LEU A 32 1.30 3.93 7.00
CA LEU A 32 1.81 5.29 7.26
C LEU A 32 2.94 5.26 8.28
N LYS A 33 2.72 4.60 9.42
CA LYS A 33 3.75 4.49 10.47
C LYS A 33 5.02 3.80 9.97
N TYR A 34 4.87 2.75 9.15
CA TYR A 34 6.00 2.03 8.57
C TYR A 34 6.79 2.91 7.61
N VAL A 35 6.10 3.56 6.67
CA VAL A 35 6.70 4.42 5.66
C VAL A 35 7.35 5.66 6.29
N ASP A 36 6.74 6.23 7.33
CA ASP A 36 7.32 7.34 8.10
C ASP A 36 8.65 6.94 8.76
N SER A 37 8.70 5.73 9.33
CA SER A 37 9.91 5.20 9.98
C SER A 37 11.01 4.76 8.99
N HIS A 38 10.69 4.58 7.71
CA HIS A 38 11.62 4.04 6.70
C HIS A 38 11.65 4.93 5.44
N PRO A 39 12.38 6.05 5.48
CA PRO A 39 12.27 7.05 4.43
C PRO A 39 12.83 6.65 3.06
N ALA A 40 13.64 5.60 3.01
CA ALA A 40 14.21 5.06 1.77
C ALA A 40 13.26 4.08 1.05
N VAL A 41 12.14 3.69 1.67
CA VAL A 41 11.21 2.71 1.10
C VAL A 41 10.32 3.37 0.05
N SER A 42 10.25 2.78 -1.14
CA SER A 42 9.37 3.22 -2.21
C SER A 42 7.98 2.59 -2.12
N ALA A 43 6.99 3.15 -2.82
CA ALA A 43 5.66 2.54 -2.93
C ALA A 43 5.71 1.12 -3.53
N GLY A 44 6.66 0.86 -4.44
CA GLY A 44 6.92 -0.46 -5.02
C GLY A 44 7.36 -1.49 -3.98
N ASP A 45 8.27 -1.10 -3.08
CA ASP A 45 8.77 -1.98 -2.02
C ASP A 45 7.65 -2.35 -1.02
N VAL A 46 6.76 -1.39 -0.71
CA VAL A 46 5.58 -1.63 0.14
C VAL A 46 4.62 -2.61 -0.55
N ALA A 47 4.29 -2.38 -1.82
CA ALA A 47 3.40 -3.28 -2.58
C ALA A 47 3.94 -4.72 -2.61
N ALA A 48 5.22 -4.89 -2.97
CA ALA A 48 5.87 -6.19 -3.01
C ALA A 48 5.88 -6.88 -1.64
N THR A 49 6.13 -6.13 -0.57
CA THR A 49 6.12 -6.65 0.80
C THR A 49 4.72 -7.11 1.21
N LEU A 50 3.68 -6.32 0.93
CA LEU A 50 2.30 -6.69 1.28
C LEU A 50 1.82 -7.93 0.53
N LEU A 51 2.17 -8.06 -0.76
CA LEU A 51 1.84 -9.24 -1.55
C LEU A 51 2.54 -10.52 -1.06
N THR A 52 3.77 -10.41 -0.58
CA THR A 52 4.57 -11.57 -0.15
C THR A 52 4.30 -11.99 1.29
N THR A 53 4.00 -11.03 2.18
CA THR A 53 3.89 -11.29 3.62
C THR A 53 2.46 -11.49 4.11
N ARG A 54 1.44 -11.01 3.39
CA ARG A 54 0.04 -11.11 3.84
C ARG A 54 -0.80 -12.05 2.99
N ARG A 55 -1.61 -12.85 3.68
CA ARG A 55 -2.77 -13.50 3.07
C ARG A 55 -3.80 -12.42 2.71
N LEU A 56 -4.22 -12.42 1.45
CA LEU A 56 -5.29 -11.55 0.95
C LEU A 56 -6.61 -11.85 1.67
N ARG A 57 -7.17 -10.83 2.31
CA ARG A 57 -8.45 -10.93 3.02
C ARG A 57 -9.63 -10.56 2.12
N ARG A 58 -10.85 -10.66 2.66
CA ARG A 58 -12.11 -10.43 1.91
C ARG A 58 -12.32 -8.95 1.58
N HIS A 59 -12.08 -8.06 2.54
CA HIS A 59 -12.18 -6.61 2.32
C HIS A 59 -10.86 -6.11 1.75
N ARG A 60 -10.93 -5.44 0.60
CA ARG A 60 -9.77 -5.04 -0.18
C ARG A 60 -9.96 -3.60 -0.67
N ALA A 61 -8.91 -2.81 -0.55
CA ALA A 61 -8.81 -1.49 -1.15
C ALA A 61 -7.46 -1.40 -1.86
N VAL A 62 -7.40 -0.64 -2.96
CA VAL A 62 -6.16 -0.44 -3.71
C VAL A 62 -5.82 1.03 -3.66
N VAL A 63 -4.65 1.35 -3.12
CA VAL A 63 -4.03 2.66 -3.21
C VAL A 63 -3.17 2.70 -4.46
N ARG A 64 -3.22 3.81 -5.21
CA ARG A 64 -2.41 4.03 -6.41
C ARG A 64 -1.42 5.12 -6.10
N ALA A 65 -0.13 4.79 -6.07
CA ALA A 65 0.92 5.74 -5.71
C ALA A 65 2.12 5.60 -6.64
N GLY A 66 2.52 6.71 -7.25
CA GLY A 66 3.75 6.81 -8.05
C GLY A 66 5.01 6.90 -7.19
N ASP A 67 4.88 7.45 -5.99
CA ASP A 67 5.96 7.66 -5.05
C ASP A 67 5.48 7.53 -3.58
N ARG A 68 6.41 7.79 -2.66
CA ARG A 68 6.17 7.70 -1.22
C ARG A 68 5.19 8.76 -0.71
N ASP A 69 5.22 9.96 -1.29
CA ASP A 69 4.40 11.08 -0.84
C ASP A 69 2.94 10.86 -1.27
N GLU A 70 2.71 10.39 -2.50
CA GLU A 70 1.39 9.95 -2.95
C GLU A 70 0.84 8.81 -2.09
N LEU A 71 1.68 7.84 -1.70
CA LEU A 71 1.28 6.74 -0.81
C LEU A 71 0.86 7.26 0.57
N THR A 72 1.65 8.20 1.12
CA THR A 72 1.38 8.80 2.43
C THR A 72 0.09 9.62 2.40
N ALA A 73 -0.12 10.42 1.35
CA ALA A 73 -1.35 11.20 1.20
C ALA A 73 -2.59 10.30 1.08
N ALA A 74 -2.50 9.22 0.30
CA ALA A 74 -3.63 8.32 0.09
C ALA A 74 -3.98 7.47 1.32
N CYS A 75 -3.01 7.14 2.18
CA CYS A 75 -3.27 6.41 3.43
C CYS A 75 -3.69 7.30 4.60
N ALA A 76 -3.59 8.64 4.46
CA ALA A 76 -4.02 9.61 5.46
C ALA A 76 -5.49 10.06 5.32
N HIS A 77 -6.15 9.67 4.22
CA HIS A 77 -7.57 9.92 3.94
C HIS A 77 -8.46 8.76 4.41
#